data_AF-A0A950EXW6-F1
#
_entry.id   AF-A0A950EXW6-F1
#
_cell.length_a   1.000
_cell.length_b   1.000
_cell.length_c   1.000
_cell.angle_alpha   90.00
_cell.angle_beta   90.00
_cell.angle_gamma   90.00
#
_symmetry.space_group_name_H-M   'P 1'
#
loop_
_entity.id
_entity.type
_entity.pdbx_description
1 polymer ?
#
loop_
_entity_poly.entity_id
_entity_poly.type
_entity_poly.pdbx_seq_one_letter_code
_entity_poly.pdbx_strand_id
1 'polypeptide(L)'
;AAYDLGAPPLTTFFSVTLPLSSRAIVTAVLLTWVRIVGEFGIVAVFSYFPQGIPVKLFVDLQDSGIQAVYVLTWILLLLMLPFPFVVTCVLQRVRTTQQR
;
A
#
# COMPACT_ATOMS: atom_id res chain seq x y z
N ALA A 1 6.65 -31.04 -9.78
CA ALA A 1 5.97 -31.87 -8.75
C ALA A 1 4.44 -31.78 -8.86
N ALA A 2 3.76 -30.68 -8.49
CA ALA A 2 2.28 -30.63 -8.52
C ALA A 2 1.66 -30.88 -9.92
N TYR A 3 2.31 -30.35 -10.97
CA TYR A 3 1.93 -30.60 -12.36
C TYR A 3 2.16 -32.08 -12.78
N ASP A 4 3.26 -32.67 -12.31
CA ASP A 4 3.60 -34.07 -12.58
C ASP A 4 2.64 -35.06 -11.89
N LEU A 5 1.94 -34.62 -10.83
CA LEU A 5 0.88 -35.38 -10.15
C LEU A 5 -0.50 -35.25 -10.86
N GLY A 6 -0.57 -34.60 -12.02
CA GLY A 6 -1.80 -34.49 -12.81
C GLY A 6 -2.79 -33.42 -12.30
N ALA A 7 -2.37 -32.54 -11.38
CA ALA A 7 -3.21 -31.45 -10.92
C ALA A 7 -3.38 -30.38 -12.03
N PRO A 8 -4.61 -29.90 -12.30
CA PRO A 8 -4.83 -28.81 -13.24
C PRO A 8 -3.99 -27.56 -12.92
N PRO A 9 -3.59 -26.76 -13.93
CA PRO A 9 -2.75 -25.58 -13.73
C PRO A 9 -3.41 -24.53 -12.84
N LEU A 10 -4.72 -24.33 -12.97
CA LEU A 10 -5.52 -23.44 -12.14
C LEU A 10 -5.51 -23.87 -10.66
N THR A 11 -5.72 -25.16 -10.38
CA THR A 11 -5.66 -25.70 -9.01
C THR A 11 -4.25 -25.63 -8.43
N THR A 12 -3.22 -25.85 -9.24
CA THR A 12 -1.83 -25.72 -8.80
C THR A 12 -1.48 -24.28 -8.45
N PHE A 13 -1.95 -23.32 -9.24
CA PHE A 13 -1.74 -21.89 -8.97
C PHE A 13 -2.36 -21.47 -7.64
N PHE A 14 -3.65 -21.77 -7.42
CA PHE A 14 -4.34 -21.33 -6.20
C PHE A 14 -3.92 -22.11 -4.94
N SER A 15 -3.59 -23.40 -5.07
CA SER A 15 -3.26 -24.24 -3.90
C SER A 15 -1.77 -24.28 -3.55
N VAL A 16 -0.87 -24.00 -4.51
CA VAL A 16 0.58 -24.08 -4.29
C VAL A 16 1.24 -22.72 -4.52
N THR A 17 1.15 -22.17 -5.74
CA THR A 17 1.92 -20.98 -6.11
C THR A 17 1.48 -19.74 -5.33
N LEU A 18 0.17 -19.47 -5.27
CA LEU A 18 -0.40 -18.32 -4.59
C LEU A 18 -0.08 -18.28 -3.08
N PRO A 19 -0.31 -19.36 -2.29
CA PRO A 19 0.05 -19.35 -0.88
C PRO A 19 1.56 -19.26 -0.66
N LEU A 20 2.37 -19.88 -1.51
CA LEU A 20 3.84 -19.82 -1.41
C LEU A 20 4.38 -18.40 -1.72
N SER A 21 3.78 -17.70 -2.68
CA SER A 21 4.15 -16.33 -3.07
C SER A 21 3.42 -15.22 -2.30
N SER A 22 2.48 -15.58 -1.42
CA SER A 22 1.64 -14.62 -0.67
C SER A 22 2.44 -13.50 0.00
N ARG A 23 3.58 -13.82 0.60
CA ARG A 23 4.49 -12.86 1.26
C ARG A 23 5.08 -11.84 0.30
N ALA A 24 5.52 -12.30 -0.87
CA ALA A 24 6.06 -11.44 -1.91
C ALA A 24 4.97 -10.51 -2.46
N ILE A 25 3.77 -11.04 -2.68
CA ILE A 25 2.61 -10.25 -3.14
C ILE A 25 2.26 -9.16 -2.14
N VAL A 26 2.16 -9.47 -0.85
CA VAL A 26 1.86 -8.44 0.17
C VAL A 26 2.95 -7.36 0.20
N THR A 27 4.22 -7.76 0.10
CA THR A 27 5.33 -6.79 0.07
C THR A 27 5.24 -5.88 -1.17
N ALA A 28 4.93 -6.45 -2.33
CA ALA A 28 4.71 -5.69 -3.56
C ALA A 28 3.51 -4.72 -3.42
N VAL A 29 2.39 -5.18 -2.86
CA VAL A 29 1.21 -4.32 -2.60
C VAL A 29 1.57 -3.15 -1.69
N LEU A 30 2.35 -3.38 -0.63
CA LEU A 30 2.82 -2.31 0.25
C LEU A 30 3.73 -1.30 -0.46
N LEU A 31 4.66 -1.78 -1.29
CA LEU A 31 5.52 -0.90 -2.09
C LEU A 31 4.69 -0.08 -3.09
N THR A 32 3.72 -0.71 -3.76
CA THR A 32 2.80 -0.03 -4.67
C THR A 32 1.91 0.96 -3.94
N TRP A 33 1.50 0.68 -2.70
CA TRP A 33 0.74 1.61 -1.87
C TRP A 33 1.51 2.90 -1.60
N VAL A 34 2.73 2.78 -1.06
CA VAL A 34 3.64 3.93 -0.87
C VAL A 34 3.87 4.65 -2.20
N ARG A 35 4.03 3.84 -3.25
CA ARG A 35 3.97 4.17 -4.67
C ARG A 35 2.96 5.28 -5.00
N ILE A 36 1.71 4.82 -5.03
CA ILE A 36 0.53 5.55 -5.50
C ILE A 36 0.27 6.78 -4.65
N VAL A 37 0.48 6.68 -3.34
CA VAL A 37 0.30 7.84 -2.46
C VAL A 37 1.29 8.95 -2.80
N GLY A 38 2.55 8.58 -3.05
CA GLY A 38 3.60 9.51 -3.39
C GLY A 38 3.39 10.21 -4.74
N GLU A 39 2.39 9.80 -5.53
CA GLU A 39 2.07 10.38 -6.85
C GLU A 39 1.35 11.73 -6.74
N PHE A 40 1.99 12.70 -6.08
CA PHE A 40 1.53 14.08 -6.07
C PHE A 40 1.63 14.72 -7.47
N GLY A 41 2.77 14.50 -8.15
CA GLY A 41 3.09 15.22 -9.39
C GLY A 41 2.14 14.91 -10.54
N ILE A 42 1.81 13.64 -10.76
CA ILE A 42 0.93 13.26 -11.89
C ILE A 42 -0.49 13.79 -11.69
N VAL A 43 -1.01 13.77 -10.45
CA VAL A 43 -2.35 14.27 -10.14
C VAL A 43 -2.39 15.79 -10.27
N ALA A 44 -1.37 16.49 -9.75
CA ALA A 44 -1.27 17.95 -9.87
C ALA A 44 -1.22 18.43 -11.33
N VAL A 45 -0.62 17.65 -12.24
CA VAL A 45 -0.49 18.02 -13.66
C VAL A 45 -1.71 17.59 -14.49
N PHE A 46 -2.15 16.32 -14.38
CA PHE A 46 -3.16 15.75 -15.28
C PHE A 46 -4.59 15.81 -14.76
N SER A 47 -4.79 15.79 -13.44
CA SER A 47 -6.13 15.74 -12.83
C SER A 47 -6.17 16.60 -11.58
N TYR A 48 -6.05 17.90 -11.79
CA TYR A 48 -6.01 18.87 -10.70
C TYR A 48 -7.36 18.97 -9.94
N PHE A 49 -8.48 18.80 -10.65
CA PHE A 49 -9.81 18.71 -10.05
C PHE A 49 -10.42 17.32 -10.29
N PRO A 50 -11.02 16.69 -9.26
CA PRO A 50 -11.09 17.10 -7.85
C PRO A 50 -9.73 16.97 -7.13
N GLN A 51 -9.43 17.92 -6.24
CA GLN A 51 -8.14 17.94 -5.52
C GLN A 51 -8.07 16.81 -4.47
N GLY A 52 -7.14 15.88 -4.66
CA GLY A 52 -6.76 14.93 -3.61
C GLY A 52 -6.05 15.62 -2.44
N ILE A 53 -5.95 14.92 -1.30
CA ILE A 53 -5.32 15.45 -0.06
C ILE A 53 -3.93 16.07 -0.32
N PRO A 54 -3.00 15.46 -1.08
CA PRO A 54 -1.67 16.04 -1.31
C PRO A 54 -1.70 17.32 -2.14
N VAL A 55 -2.57 17.38 -3.16
CA VAL A 55 -2.73 18.56 -4.02
C VAL A 55 -3.34 19.70 -3.23
N LYS A 56 -4.38 19.41 -2.44
CA LYS A 56 -5.03 20.41 -1.59
C LYS A 56 -4.08 20.96 -0.52
N LEU A 57 -3.25 20.10 0.08
CA LEU A 57 -2.22 20.53 1.03
C LEU A 57 -1.23 21.51 0.39
N PHE A 58 -0.77 21.22 -0.82
CA PHE A 58 0.13 22.11 -1.56
C PHE A 58 -0.51 23.48 -1.86
N VAL A 59 -1.77 23.48 -2.29
CA VAL A 59 -2.53 24.70 -2.61
C VAL A 59 -2.79 25.53 -1.35
N ASP A 60 -3.29 24.90 -0.28
CA ASP A 60 -3.58 25.57 0.98
C ASP A 60 -2.28 26.14 1.61
N LEU A 61 -1.12 25.49 1.41
CA LEU A 61 0.19 26.02 1.81
C LEU A 61 0.56 27.29 1.05
N GLN A 62 0.31 27.34 -0.26
CA GLN A 62 0.63 28.49 -1.10
C GLN A 62 -0.31 29.68 -0.82
N ASP A 63 -1.61 29.41 -0.68
CA ASP A 63 -2.63 30.46 -0.56
C ASP A 63 -2.80 30.97 0.87
N SER A 64 -2.78 30.06 1.86
CA SER A 64 -3.15 30.35 3.26
C SER A 64 -1.99 30.17 4.25
N GLY A 65 -0.84 29.65 3.79
CA GLY A 65 0.35 29.44 4.61
C GLY A 65 0.28 28.21 5.52
N ILE A 66 1.29 28.06 6.38
CA ILE A 66 1.56 26.83 7.15
C ILE A 66 0.41 26.48 8.13
N GLN A 67 -0.30 27.48 8.65
CA GLN A 67 -1.38 27.29 9.62
C GLN A 67 -2.53 26.44 9.03
N ALA A 68 -2.85 26.60 7.75
CA ALA A 68 -3.95 25.90 7.10
C ALA A 68 -3.67 24.41 6.85
N VAL A 69 -2.39 24.01 6.75
CA VAL A 69 -2.02 22.64 6.35
C VAL A 69 -1.83 21.67 7.51
N TYR A 70 -1.78 22.13 8.76
CA TYR A 70 -1.51 21.26 9.91
C TYR A 70 -2.48 20.08 10.00
N VAL A 71 -3.78 20.36 9.87
CA VAL A 71 -4.82 19.32 9.97
C VAL A 71 -4.69 18.30 8.84
N LEU A 72 -4.55 18.78 7.60
CA LEU A 72 -4.40 17.91 6.42
C LEU A 72 -3.12 17.08 6.48
N THR A 73 -2.03 17.65 6.98
CA THR A 73 -0.74 16.95 7.16
C THR A 73 -0.88 15.81 8.16
N TRP A 74 -1.52 16.04 9.31
CA TRP A 74 -1.77 15.00 10.30
C TRP A 74 -2.66 13.88 9.77
N ILE A 75 -3.71 14.21 9.02
CA ILE A 75 -4.58 13.22 8.37
C ILE A 75 -3.78 12.38 7.37
N LEU A 76 -2.97 13.02 6.51
CA LEU A 76 -2.14 12.32 5.54
C LEU A 76 -1.13 11.39 6.25
N LEU A 77 -0.49 11.87 7.32
CA LEU A 77 0.50 11.11 8.07
C LEU A 77 -0.13 9.91 8.79
N LEU A 78 -1.30 10.11 9.41
CA LEU A 78 -2.11 9.05 10.02
C LEU A 78 -2.69 8.08 9.00
N LEU A 79 -2.84 8.45 7.73
CA LEU A 79 -3.24 7.50 6.70
C LEU A 79 -2.04 6.67 6.21
N MET A 80 -0.86 7.29 6.13
CA MET A 80 0.31 6.66 5.52
C MET A 80 1.12 5.75 6.41
N LEU A 81 1.31 6.11 7.68
CA LEU A 81 2.13 5.28 8.57
C LEU A 81 1.45 3.98 9.05
N PRO A 82 0.20 3.98 9.53
CA PRO A 82 -0.34 2.80 10.18
C PRO A 82 -0.68 1.69 9.21
N PHE A 83 -1.03 1.98 7.95
CA PHE A 83 -1.38 0.92 6.99
C PHE A 83 -0.23 -0.07 6.71
N PRO A 84 0.96 0.37 6.24
CA PRO A 84 2.10 -0.53 6.03
C PRO A 84 2.63 -1.12 7.33
N PHE A 85 2.57 -0.36 8.44
CA PHE A 85 3.00 -0.86 9.75
C PHE A 85 2.11 -1.98 10.28
N VAL A 86 0.78 -1.84 10.20
CA VAL A 86 -0.17 -2.86 10.63
C VAL A 86 -0.03 -4.12 9.78
N VAL A 87 0.05 -3.98 8.45
CA VAL A 87 0.20 -5.14 7.55
C VAL A 87 1.50 -5.89 7.83
N THR A 88 2.63 -5.19 7.99
CA THR A 88 3.90 -5.83 8.32
C THR A 88 3.88 -6.47 9.72
N CYS A 89 3.26 -5.84 10.71
CA CYS A 89 3.12 -6.38 12.06
C CYS A 89 2.27 -7.66 12.08
N VAL A 90 1.14 -7.67 11.36
CA VAL A 90 0.26 -8.86 11.24
C VAL A 90 1.00 -10.02 10.55
N LEU A 91 1.75 -9.75 9.48
CA LEU A 91 2.54 -10.77 8.80
C LEU A 91 3.68 -11.32 9.68
N GLN A 92 4.31 -10.49 10.51
CA GLN A 92 5.34 -10.93 11.44
C GLN A 92 4.77 -11.84 12.54
N ARG A 93 3.52 -11.65 12.97
CA ARG A 93 2.89 -12.52 13.98
C ARG A 93 2.63 -13.94 13.49
N VAL A 94 2.44 -14.16 12.19
CA VAL A 94 2.28 -15.51 11.62
C VAL A 94 3.59 -16.31 11.68
N ARG A 95 4.73 -15.63 11.85
CA ARG A 95 6.07 -16.23 11.85
C ARG A 95 6.39 -17.03 13.13
N THR A 96 5.79 -16.70 14.27
CA THR A 96 6.15 -17.30 15.57
C THR A 96 5.48 -18.64 15.85
N THR A 97 4.41 -18.99 15.13
CA THR A 97 3.67 -20.25 15.35
C THR A 97 4.21 -21.42 14.52
N GLN A 98 5.07 -21.18 13.53
CA GLN A 98 5.65 -22.20 12.64
C GLN A 98 7.08 -22.64 13.01
N GLN A 99 7.68 -22.06 14.06
CA GLN A 99 8.98 -22.50 14.62
C GLN A 99 8.85 -23.21 15.99
N ARG A 100 7.65 -23.61 16.40
CA ARG A 100 7.39 -24.54 17.50
C ARG A 100 6.77 -25.81 16.94
#